data_AF-A0A6G0VR23-F1
#
_entry.id   AF-A0A6G0VR23-F1
#
_cell.length_a   1.000
_cell.length_b   1.000
_cell.length_c   1.000
_cell.angle_alpha   90.00
_cell.angle_beta   90.00
_cell.angle_gamma   90.00
#
_symmetry.space_group_name_H-M   'P 1'
#
loop_
_entity.id
_entity.type
_entity.pdbx_description
1 polymer ?
#
loop_
_entity_poly.entity_id
_entity_poly.type
_entity_poly.pdbx_seq_one_letter_code
_entity_poly.pdbx_strand_id
1 'polypeptide(L)'
;NSENEIQVIDDQWRSLPLESFSSVITEEKENDKFCSKLYNYKNNEIVPFKELAKFFLSVLSLPYSNADCERMFSKINRTKT
;
A
#
# COMPACT_ATOMS: atom_id res chain seq x y z
N ASN A 1 -20.06 4.10 3.51
CA ASN A 1 -19.25 4.98 4.39
C ASN A 1 -17.93 5.42 3.73
N SER A 2 -17.78 5.27 2.41
CA SER A 2 -16.50 5.40 1.70
C SER A 2 -15.92 6.82 1.71
N GLU A 3 -16.75 7.85 1.91
CA GLU A 3 -16.29 9.25 2.02
C GLU A 3 -15.38 9.46 3.24
N ASN A 4 -15.66 8.76 4.36
CA ASN A 4 -14.81 8.82 5.55
C ASN A 4 -13.43 8.16 5.31
N GLU A 5 -13.37 7.06 4.55
CA GLU A 5 -12.11 6.35 4.29
C GLU A 5 -11.17 7.18 3.40
N ILE A 6 -11.70 7.84 2.37
CA ILE A 6 -10.90 8.70 1.48
C ILE A 6 -10.33 9.89 2.25
N GLN A 7 -11.12 10.51 3.13
CA GLN A 7 -10.64 11.60 3.99
C GLN A 7 -9.52 11.14 4.93
N VAL A 8 -9.68 9.97 5.56
CA VAL A 8 -8.63 9.39 6.42
C VAL A 8 -7.33 9.15 5.64
N ILE A 9 -7.42 8.64 4.42
CA ILE A 9 -6.25 8.42 3.56
C ILE A 9 -5.57 9.76 3.19
N ASP A 10 -6.34 10.79 2.83
CA ASP A 10 -5.82 12.13 2.51
C ASP A 10 -5.14 12.79 3.73
N ASP A 11 -5.73 12.72 4.91
CA ASP A 11 -5.13 13.23 6.16
C ASP A 11 -3.81 12.52 6.49
N GLN A 12 -3.77 11.19 6.35
CA GLN A 12 -2.55 10.39 6.54
C GLN A 12 -1.48 10.74 5.50
N TRP A 13 -1.86 10.95 4.24
CA TRP A 13 -0.94 11.34 3.17
C TRP A 13 -0.32 12.73 3.43
N ARG A 14 -1.12 13.71 3.85
CA ARG A 14 -0.64 15.06 4.17
C ARG A 14 0.25 15.09 5.41
N SER A 15 0.04 14.18 6.35
CA SER A 15 0.85 14.05 7.56
C SER A 15 2.17 13.31 7.33
N LEU A 16 2.27 12.51 6.26
CA LEU A 16 3.45 11.70 5.93
C LEU A 16 4.77 12.50 5.92
N PRO A 17 4.87 13.68 5.28
CA PRO A 17 6.13 14.45 5.23
C PRO A 17 6.48 15.14 6.56
N LEU A 18 5.51 15.25 7.47
CA LEU A 18 5.68 15.90 8.78
C LEU A 18 6.22 14.92 9.83
N GLU A 19 6.10 13.62 9.58
CA GLU A 19 6.56 12.58 10.49
C GLU A 19 8.05 12.31 10.32
N SER A 20 8.77 12.24 11.43
CA SER A 20 10.19 11.86 11.42
C SER A 20 10.30 10.33 11.42
N PHE A 21 10.30 9.74 10.22
CA PHE A 21 10.52 8.30 10.08
C PHE A 21 11.93 7.88 10.51
N SER A 22 12.04 6.65 10.98
CA SER A 22 13.33 5.99 11.15
C SER A 22 14.01 5.79 9.78
N SER A 23 15.34 5.85 9.75
CA SER A 23 16.17 5.59 8.55
C SER A 23 15.81 4.27 7.86
N VAL A 24 15.37 3.27 8.64
CA VAL A 24 14.92 1.96 8.15
C VAL A 24 13.77 2.04 7.14
N ILE A 25 12.93 3.08 7.23
CA ILE A 25 11.80 3.32 6.33
C ILE A 25 12.21 4.23 5.18
N THR A 26 12.97 5.30 5.44
CA THR A 26 13.33 6.30 4.42
C THR A 26 14.39 5.81 3.43
N GLU A 27 15.20 4.83 3.82
CA GLU A 27 16.21 4.22 2.93
C GLU A 27 15.67 3.06 2.09
N GLU A 28 14.41 2.65 2.29
CA GLU A 28 13.79 1.58 1.51
C GLU A 28 13.45 2.03 0.09
N LYS A 29 14.02 1.35 -0.91
CA LYS A 29 13.87 1.72 -2.32
C LYS A 29 12.78 0.94 -3.04
N GLU A 30 12.40 -0.23 -2.52
CA GLU A 30 11.32 -1.02 -3.11
C GLU A 30 9.96 -0.57 -2.57
N ASN A 31 9.08 -0.13 -3.46
CA ASN A 31 7.78 0.45 -3.12
C ASN A 31 6.93 -0.47 -2.24
N ASP A 32 6.91 -1.77 -2.55
CA ASP A 32 6.13 -2.79 -1.84
C ASP A 32 6.65 -2.96 -0.40
N LYS A 33 7.99 -2.95 -0.25
CA LYS A 33 8.66 -3.05 1.05
C LYS A 33 8.48 -1.78 1.86
N PHE A 34 8.57 -0.61 1.22
CA PHE A 34 8.30 0.67 1.85
C PHE A 34 6.87 0.71 2.42
N CYS A 35 5.87 0.37 1.59
CA CYS A 35 4.47 0.35 2.02
C CYS A 35 4.23 -0.71 3.11
N SER A 36 4.89 -1.86 3.03
CA SER A 36 4.83 -2.90 4.07
C SER A 36 5.43 -2.43 5.40
N LYS A 37 6.56 -1.71 5.37
CA LYS A 37 7.18 -1.12 6.55
C LYS A 37 6.31 0.00 7.13
N LEU A 38 5.73 0.85 6.28
CA LEU A 38 4.80 1.90 6.65
C LEU A 38 3.52 1.33 7.32
N TYR A 39 3.02 0.20 6.82
CA TYR A 39 1.87 -0.51 7.40
C TYR A 39 2.15 -1.03 8.82
N ASN A 40 3.39 -1.42 9.09
CA ASN A 40 3.81 -1.92 10.40
C ASN A 40 4.43 -0.83 11.30
N TYR A 41 4.57 0.40 10.80
CA TYR A 41 5.16 1.50 11.54
C TYR A 41 4.27 1.89 12.72
N LYS A 42 4.88 1.95 13.89
CA LYS A 42 4.20 2.35 15.14
C LYS A 42 4.87 3.59 15.68
N ASN A 43 4.05 4.59 16.00
CA ASN A 43 4.44 5.77 16.76
C ASN A 43 3.69 5.73 18.10
N ASN A 44 4.41 5.52 19.21
CA ASN A 44 3.82 5.36 20.56
C ASN A 44 2.58 4.45 20.58
N GLU A 45 2.74 3.21 20.07
CA GLU A 45 1.70 2.16 20.00
C GLU A 45 0.57 2.38 18.99
N ILE A 46 0.50 3.55 18.35
CA ILE A 46 -0.47 3.88 17.30
C ILE A 46 0.14 3.56 15.93
N VAL A 47 -0.67 3.09 14.98
CA VAL A 47 -0.28 2.87 13.57
C VAL A 47 -0.87 3.99 12.71
N PRO A 48 -0.22 5.18 12.65
CA PRO A 48 -0.83 6.39 12.09
C PRO A 48 -1.11 6.31 10.59
N PHE A 49 -0.41 5.45 9.84
CA PHE A 49 -0.51 5.37 8.37
C PHE A 49 -1.13 4.06 7.88
N LYS A 50 -1.88 3.36 8.73
CA LYS A 50 -2.40 2.02 8.42
C LYS A 50 -3.28 1.99 7.17
N GLU A 51 -4.22 2.92 7.06
CA GLU A 51 -5.19 2.96 5.96
C GLU A 51 -4.52 3.39 4.65
N LEU A 52 -3.63 4.38 4.71
CA LEU A 52 -2.79 4.80 3.60
C LEU A 52 -1.89 3.67 3.08
N ALA A 53 -1.19 2.96 3.98
CA ALA A 53 -0.31 1.87 3.60
C ALA A 53 -1.08 0.68 3.01
N LYS A 54 -2.25 0.35 3.57
CA LYS A 54 -3.15 -0.67 3.01
C LYS A 54 -3.67 -0.28 1.63
N PHE A 55 -4.02 1.00 1.44
CA PHE A 55 -4.40 1.53 0.15
C PHE A 55 -3.26 1.39 -0.87
N PHE A 56 -2.03 1.81 -0.54
CA PHE A 56 -0.90 1.66 -1.46
C PHE A 56 -0.58 0.20 -1.79
N LEU A 57 -0.59 -0.70 -0.82
CA LEU A 57 -0.39 -2.13 -1.08
C LEU A 57 -1.47 -2.69 -2.02
N SER A 58 -2.71 -2.22 -1.87
CA SER A 58 -3.80 -2.60 -2.77
C SER A 58 -3.55 -2.08 -4.19
N VAL A 59 -3.14 -0.82 -4.35
CA VAL A 59 -2.82 -0.23 -5.65
C VAL A 59 -1.62 -0.92 -6.30
N LEU A 60 -0.56 -1.22 -5.54
CA LEU A 60 0.62 -1.94 -6.03
C LEU A 60 0.31 -3.38 -6.46
N SER A 61 -0.72 -3.99 -5.87
CA SER A 61 -1.21 -5.32 -6.27
C SER A 61 -2.06 -5.31 -7.55
N LEU A 62 -2.44 -4.14 -8.06
CA LEU A 62 -3.21 -4.05 -9.30
C LEU A 62 -2.28 -4.27 -10.50
N PRO A 63 -2.65 -5.17 -11.42
CA PRO A 63 -1.92 -5.32 -12.66
C PRO A 63 -1.97 -4.02 -13.46
N TYR A 64 -0.82 -3.63 -14.02
CA TYR A 64 -0.66 -2.37 -14.74
C TYR A 64 -1.55 -2.25 -15.99
N SER A 65 -2.04 -3.37 -16.52
CA SER A 65 -2.85 -3.41 -17.75
C SER A 65 -3.82 -4.59 -17.79
N ASN A 66 -4.89 -4.43 -18.58
CA ASN A 66 -5.81 -5.52 -18.91
C ASN A 66 -5.10 -6.72 -19.55
N ALA A 67 -4.03 -6.50 -20.32
CA ALA A 67 -3.24 -7.59 -20.90
C ALA A 67 -2.56 -8.46 -19.83
N ASP A 68 -2.15 -7.86 -18.71
CA ASP A 68 -1.60 -8.60 -17.56
C ASP A 68 -2.70 -9.36 -16.80
N CYS A 69 -3.91 -8.79 -16.68
CA CYS A 69 -5.08 -9.52 -16.20
C CYS A 69 -5.35 -10.76 -17.06
N GLU A 70 -5.45 -10.61 -18.38
CA GLU A 70 -5.71 -11.72 -19.31
C GLU A 70 -4.62 -12.80 -19.24
N ARG A 71 -3.35 -12.40 -19.13
CA ARG A 71 -2.24 -13.33 -18.92
C ARG A 71 -2.38 -14.11 -17.60
N MET A 72 -2.76 -13.44 -16.51
CA MET A 72 -2.97 -14.09 -15.21
C MET A 72 -4.16 -15.06 -15.26
N PHE A 73 -5.30 -14.65 -15.81
CA PHE A 73 -6.48 -15.50 -15.99
C PHE A 73 -6.20 -16.71 -16.89
N SER A 74 -5.43 -16.53 -17.97
CA SER A 74 -5.02 -17.62 -18.87
C SER A 74 -4.18 -18.69 -18.14
N LYS A 75 -3.25 -18.27 -17.27
CA LYS A 75 -2.47 -19.19 -16.44
C LYS A 75 -3.33 -19.95 -15.45
N ILE A 76 -4.25 -19.27 -14.75
CA ILE A 76 -5.17 -19.90 -13.79
C ILE A 76 -6.07 -20.91 -14.50
N ASN A 77 -6.57 -20.57 -15.70
CA ASN A 77 -7.43 -21.47 -16.47
C ASN A 77 -6.70 -22.74 -16.93
N ARG A 78 -5.39 -22.65 -17.21
CA ARG A 78 -4.54 -23.82 -17.52
C ARG A 78 -4.26 -24.72 -16.32
N THR A 79 -4.28 -24.21 -15.10
CA THR A 79 -4.13 -25.02 -13.87
C THR A 79 -5.42 -25.77 -13.51
N LYS A 80 -6.57 -25.30 -14.01
CA LYS A 80 -7.88 -25.89 -13.75
C LYS A 80 -8.28 -27.00 -14.73
N THR A 81 -7.46 -27.25 -15.76
CA THR A 81 -7.62 -28.35 -16.74
C THR A 81 -6.70 -29.49 -16.36
#